data_AF-A0A183AFS6-F1
#
_entry.id   AF-A0A183AFS6-F1
#
_cell.length_a   1.000
_cell.length_b   1.000
_cell.length_c   1.000
_cell.angle_alpha   90.00
_cell.angle_beta   90.00
_cell.angle_gamma   90.00
#
_symmetry.space_group_name_H-M   'P 1'
#
loop_
_entity.id
_entity.type
_entity.pdbx_description
1 polymer ?
#
loop_
_entity_poly.entity_id
_entity_poly.type
_entity_poly.pdbx_seq_one_letter_code
_entity_poly.pdbx_strand_id
1 'polypeptide(L)'
;MAGVMIGTDLYPNVFYLACDNHPTKNLQNAPIDTEVSVGQKIIVRKPGNPPVFAKAMAVRMVTPMYCRVAFTDGTFSKDTPPEYLTNVDWVHHGAPRIGSTVKVLWHDGVEYTATFEGTAIEEWEVKYKDKKKETLSRDQFFVRKPIKFKRKKYRPEPWEIPVCFGLDSSSDSIY
;
A
#
# COMPACT_ATOMS: atom_id res chain seq x y z
N MET A 1 -22.07 12.50 2.21
CA MET A 1 -22.45 11.42 3.08
C MET A 1 -21.64 11.83 4.29
N ALA A 2 -22.28 12.20 5.40
CA ALA A 2 -21.58 12.40 6.64
C ALA A 2 -21.24 10.97 7.08
N GLY A 3 -20.24 10.40 6.42
CA GLY A 3 -19.68 9.12 6.77
C GLY A 3 -18.62 9.38 7.80
N VAL A 4 -18.84 8.91 9.01
CA VAL A 4 -17.78 8.85 10.02
C VAL A 4 -16.85 7.72 9.57
N MET A 5 -15.59 8.05 9.32
CA MET A 5 -14.56 7.06 9.06
C MET A 5 -14.24 6.36 10.38
N ILE A 6 -14.92 5.25 10.65
CA ILE A 6 -14.54 4.34 11.72
C ILE A 6 -13.51 3.38 11.13
N GLY A 7 -12.24 3.78 11.19
CA GLY A 7 -11.17 2.83 11.01
C GLY A 7 -11.22 1.87 12.19
N THR A 8 -11.66 0.63 11.96
CA THR A 8 -11.36 -0.43 12.91
C THR A 8 -9.83 -0.56 12.97
N ASP A 9 -9.33 -0.81 14.16
CA ASP A 9 -7.94 -1.18 14.44
C ASP A 9 -7.49 -2.45 13.68
N LEU A 10 -8.43 -3.16 13.05
CA LEU A 10 -8.24 -4.31 12.18
C LEU A 10 -7.93 -3.91 10.73
N TYR A 11 -6.69 -3.47 10.55
CA TYR A 11 -6.01 -3.43 9.26
C TYR A 11 -6.13 -4.78 8.52
N PRO A 12 -6.50 -4.88 7.22
CA PRO A 12 -6.49 -3.86 6.16
C PRO A 12 -7.89 -3.36 5.77
N ASN A 13 -8.95 -3.78 6.45
CA ASN A 13 -10.31 -3.46 6.03
C ASN A 13 -10.76 -2.15 6.68
N VAL A 14 -10.50 -1.03 6.02
CA VAL A 14 -11.22 0.21 6.31
C VAL A 14 -12.62 0.06 5.72
N PHE A 15 -13.62 -0.17 6.56
CA PHE A 15 -15.01 -0.16 6.12
C PHE A 15 -15.56 1.27 6.14
N TYR A 16 -16.31 1.62 5.10
CA TYR A 16 -16.97 2.91 4.99
C TYR A 16 -18.43 2.75 5.41
N LEU A 17 -18.84 3.44 6.47
CA LEU A 17 -20.26 3.67 6.75
C LEU A 17 -20.68 4.90 5.96
N ALA A 18 -21.39 4.69 4.85
CA ALA A 18 -22.01 5.76 4.10
C ALA A 18 -23.35 6.13 4.76
N CYS A 19 -23.51 7.40 5.14
CA CYS A 19 -24.81 7.96 5.50
C CYS A 19 -25.50 8.43 4.21
N ASP A 20 -26.65 7.86 3.89
CA ASP A 20 -27.42 8.12 2.66
C ASP A 20 -27.86 9.59 2.50
N ASN A 21 -27.89 10.36 3.60
CA ASN A 21 -28.50 11.70 3.64
C ASN A 21 -27.55 12.89 3.39
N HIS A 22 -26.30 12.65 3.02
CA HIS A 22 -25.40 13.74 2.63
C HIS A 22 -24.62 13.26 1.38
N PRO A 23 -23.93 14.08 0.56
CA PRO A 23 -23.05 13.62 -0.55
C PRO A 23 -21.53 13.65 -0.21
N THR A 24 -20.77 12.56 -0.40
CA THR A 24 -19.35 12.44 0.00
C THR A 24 -18.49 13.07 -1.08
N LYS A 25 -17.69 14.08 -0.75
CA LYS A 25 -16.60 14.50 -1.63
C LYS A 25 -15.50 13.44 -1.56
N ASN A 26 -15.54 12.50 -2.50
CA ASN A 26 -14.42 11.75 -3.06
C ASN A 26 -13.21 11.49 -2.10
N LEU A 27 -13.43 10.68 -1.06
CA LEU A 27 -12.35 10.15 -0.20
C LEU A 27 -11.83 8.77 -0.67
N GLN A 28 -12.32 8.26 -1.80
CA GLN A 28 -11.81 7.03 -2.43
C GLN A 28 -10.39 7.18 -2.99
N ASN A 29 -9.86 8.39 -3.08
CA ASN A 29 -8.53 8.69 -3.59
C ASN A 29 -7.57 9.09 -2.47
N ALA A 30 -7.65 8.47 -1.29
CA ALA A 30 -6.50 8.53 -0.39
C ALA A 30 -5.37 7.75 -1.09
N PRO A 31 -4.27 8.39 -1.51
CA PRO A 31 -3.16 7.67 -2.11
C PRO A 31 -2.66 6.68 -1.06
N ILE A 32 -2.89 5.40 -1.33
CA ILE A 32 -2.07 4.33 -0.80
C ILE A 32 -0.70 4.69 -1.33
N ASP A 33 0.12 5.40 -0.53
CA ASP A 33 1.53 5.59 -0.88
C ASP A 33 2.11 4.19 -0.91
N THR A 34 2.30 3.72 -2.13
CA THR A 34 2.80 2.39 -2.43
C THR A 34 4.30 2.32 -2.18
N GLU A 35 4.94 3.47 -1.96
CA GLU A 35 6.38 3.61 -1.81
C GLU A 35 6.86 3.07 -0.45
N VAL A 36 7.77 2.10 -0.52
CA VAL A 36 8.36 1.43 0.65
C VAL A 36 9.79 1.93 0.79
N SER A 37 10.15 2.42 1.98
CA SER A 37 11.53 2.82 2.28
C SER A 37 12.21 1.79 3.18
N VAL A 38 13.55 1.72 3.08
CA VAL A 38 14.37 0.94 3.99
C VAL A 38 14.12 1.39 5.44
N GLY A 39 13.86 0.43 6.32
CA GLY A 39 13.55 0.64 7.72
C GLY A 39 12.09 0.97 8.04
N GLN A 40 11.22 1.02 7.03
CA GLN A 40 9.80 1.30 7.23
C GLN A 40 9.09 0.15 7.97
N LYS A 41 8.19 0.50 8.90
CA LYS A 41 7.33 -0.48 9.60
C LYS A 41 6.19 -0.89 8.69
N ILE A 42 6.10 -2.19 8.43
CA ILE A 42 5.11 -2.80 7.54
C ILE A 42 4.26 -3.83 8.28
N ILE A 43 3.12 -4.18 7.68
CA ILE A 43 2.23 -5.24 8.13
C ILE A 43 2.21 -6.30 7.04
N VAL A 44 2.70 -7.50 7.36
CA VAL A 44 2.69 -8.66 6.48
C VAL A 44 1.39 -9.42 6.64
N ARG A 45 0.73 -9.74 5.52
CA ARG A 45 -0.44 -10.62 5.47
C ARG A 45 0.04 -12.04 5.18
N LYS A 46 -0.14 -12.94 6.15
CA LYS A 46 0.15 -14.37 5.98
C LYS A 46 -1.09 -15.10 5.49
N PRO A 47 -0.95 -16.03 4.53
CA PRO A 47 -2.05 -16.87 4.08
C PRO A 47 -2.54 -17.74 5.25
N GLY A 48 -3.86 -17.84 5.40
CA GLY A 48 -4.53 -18.57 6.47
C GLY A 48 -6.03 -18.28 6.45
N ASN A 49 -6.81 -19.11 7.12
CA ASN A 49 -8.26 -18.93 7.30
C ASN A 49 -8.58 -18.86 8.80
N PRO A 50 -8.71 -17.66 9.40
CA PRO A 50 -8.60 -16.32 8.80
C PRO A 50 -7.14 -15.89 8.52
N PRO A 51 -6.92 -14.90 7.63
CA PRO A 51 -5.57 -14.39 7.34
C PRO A 51 -4.95 -13.74 8.58
N VAL A 52 -3.68 -14.04 8.83
CA VAL A 52 -2.95 -13.55 10.02
C VAL A 52 -2.05 -12.38 9.63
N PHE A 53 -2.13 -11.29 10.38
CA PHE A 53 -1.32 -10.09 10.14
C PHE A 53 -0.17 -9.99 11.14
N ALA A 54 1.06 -9.84 10.65
CA ALA A 54 2.26 -9.76 11.47
C ALA A 54 3.02 -8.44 11.23
N LYS A 55 3.57 -7.86 12.28
CA LYS A 55 4.39 -6.63 12.18
C LYS A 55 5.83 -6.98 11.78
N ALA A 56 6.35 -6.33 10.76
CA ALA A 56 7.72 -6.47 10.31
C ALA A 56 8.33 -5.11 9.94
N MET A 57 9.62 -5.12 9.62
CA MET A 57 10.37 -3.95 9.15
C MET A 57 10.99 -4.26 7.80
N ALA A 58 10.82 -3.38 6.81
CA ALA A 58 11.48 -3.50 5.52
C ALA A 58 12.99 -3.31 5.71
N VAL A 59 13.81 -4.26 5.28
CA VAL A 59 15.28 -4.22 5.42
C VAL A 59 15.91 -3.69 4.14
N ARG A 60 15.57 -4.27 3.00
CA ARG A 60 16.06 -3.85 1.67
C ARG A 60 15.19 -4.44 0.58
N MET A 61 15.20 -3.81 -0.59
CA MET A 61 14.68 -4.41 -1.81
C MET A 61 15.62 -5.53 -2.25
N VAL A 62 15.06 -6.69 -2.61
CA VAL A 62 15.83 -7.89 -3.02
C VAL A 62 15.84 -8.01 -4.53
N THR A 63 14.73 -7.68 -5.18
CA THR A 63 14.63 -7.74 -6.64
C THR A 63 15.23 -6.48 -7.25
N PRO A 64 16.17 -6.60 -8.19
CA PRO A 64 16.51 -5.48 -9.06
C PRO A 64 15.27 -5.04 -9.83
N MET A 65 15.18 -3.75 -10.13
CA MET A 65 14.07 -3.26 -10.94
C MET A 65 14.27 -3.72 -12.39
N TYR A 66 13.49 -4.71 -12.81
CA TYR A 66 13.44 -5.17 -14.19
C TYR A 66 12.13 -4.75 -14.85
N CYS A 67 12.19 -4.56 -16.16
CA CYS A 67 11.06 -4.28 -17.03
C CYS A 67 10.56 -5.57 -17.65
N ARG A 68 9.25 -5.64 -17.79
CA ARG A 68 8.54 -6.67 -18.53
C ARG A 68 8.17 -6.07 -19.88
N VAL A 69 8.64 -6.69 -20.95
CA VAL A 69 8.46 -6.18 -22.31
C VAL A 69 8.05 -7.30 -23.26
N ALA A 70 7.10 -7.01 -24.15
CA ALA A 70 6.64 -7.90 -25.20
C ALA A 70 7.15 -7.40 -26.55
N PHE A 71 7.98 -8.18 -27.21
CA PHE A 71 8.56 -7.83 -28.51
C PHE A 71 7.55 -8.05 -29.64
N THR A 72 7.76 -7.37 -30.76
CA THR A 72 6.88 -7.47 -31.94
C THR A 72 6.90 -8.83 -32.63
N ASP A 73 7.92 -9.64 -32.38
CA ASP A 73 8.03 -11.02 -32.86
C ASP A 73 7.21 -12.02 -32.02
N GLY A 74 6.52 -11.54 -30.98
CA GLY A 74 5.72 -12.34 -30.06
C GLY A 74 6.50 -12.89 -28.88
N THR A 75 7.81 -12.61 -28.77
CA THR A 75 8.60 -13.00 -27.60
C THR A 75 8.36 -12.06 -26.43
N PHE A 76 8.67 -12.52 -25.22
CA PHE A 76 8.42 -11.78 -23.99
C PHE A 76 9.58 -11.93 -23.01
N SER A 77 10.07 -10.81 -22.48
CA SER A 77 11.08 -10.77 -21.42
C SER A 77 10.47 -10.20 -20.14
N LYS A 78 10.86 -10.77 -18.98
CA LYS A 78 10.44 -10.33 -17.64
C LYS A 78 11.53 -9.60 -16.87
N ASP A 79 12.73 -9.63 -17.41
CA ASP A 79 14.02 -9.41 -16.77
C ASP A 79 14.87 -8.39 -17.56
N THR A 80 14.22 -7.53 -18.34
CA THR A 80 14.92 -6.50 -19.12
C THR A 80 15.35 -5.35 -18.20
N PRO A 81 16.65 -5.02 -18.09
CA PRO A 81 17.09 -3.87 -17.31
C PRO A 81 16.49 -2.54 -17.84
N PRO A 82 16.13 -1.57 -16.98
CA PRO A 82 15.58 -0.28 -17.41
C PRO A 82 16.59 0.52 -18.25
N GLU A 83 17.89 0.31 -18.04
CA GLU A 83 18.99 0.89 -18.81
C GLU A 83 19.04 0.42 -20.27
N TYR A 84 18.39 -0.70 -20.61
CA TYR A 84 18.31 -1.17 -22.01
C TYR A 84 17.21 -0.44 -22.79
N LEU A 85 16.33 0.32 -22.12
CA LEU A 85 15.28 1.09 -22.76
C LEU A 85 15.84 2.41 -23.30
N THR A 86 16.20 2.44 -24.58
CA THR A 86 16.86 3.62 -25.21
C THR A 86 15.93 4.81 -25.40
N ASN A 87 14.63 4.57 -25.48
CA ASN A 87 13.60 5.60 -25.72
C ASN A 87 12.84 5.99 -24.44
N VAL A 88 13.39 5.69 -23.26
CA VAL A 88 12.76 6.00 -21.98
C VAL A 88 13.80 6.53 -21.01
N ASP A 89 13.72 7.83 -20.69
CA ASP A 89 14.55 8.41 -19.65
C ASP A 89 14.04 8.02 -18.26
N TRP A 90 14.33 6.78 -17.85
CA TRP A 90 13.86 6.21 -16.59
C TRP A 90 14.25 7.07 -15.38
N VAL A 91 15.43 7.67 -15.40
CA VAL A 91 15.96 8.48 -14.29
C VAL A 91 15.14 9.76 -14.07
N HIS A 92 14.64 10.37 -15.15
CA HIS A 92 13.95 11.66 -15.09
C HIS A 92 12.42 11.52 -15.13
N HIS A 93 11.90 10.55 -15.89
CA HIS A 93 10.48 10.36 -16.13
C HIS A 93 9.89 9.13 -15.43
N GLY A 94 10.73 8.25 -14.86
CA GLY A 94 10.29 7.02 -14.20
C GLY A 94 9.83 5.93 -15.18
N ALA A 95 9.07 4.98 -14.65
CA ALA A 95 8.53 3.87 -15.44
C ALA A 95 7.52 4.38 -16.49
N PRO A 96 7.60 3.92 -17.75
CA PRO A 96 6.66 4.29 -18.79
C PRO A 96 5.28 3.68 -18.52
N ARG A 97 4.25 4.16 -19.22
CA ARG A 97 2.89 3.64 -19.06
C ARG A 97 2.81 2.23 -19.65
N ILE A 98 2.13 1.30 -18.96
CA ILE A 98 1.82 -0.03 -19.49
C ILE A 98 1.08 0.09 -20.84
N GLY A 99 1.53 -0.67 -21.83
CA GLY A 99 1.09 -0.63 -23.23
C GLY A 99 1.86 0.35 -24.12
N SER A 100 2.84 1.10 -23.58
CA SER A 100 3.63 2.04 -24.40
C SER A 100 4.68 1.30 -25.24
N THR A 101 4.91 1.77 -26.47
CA THR A 101 6.00 1.28 -27.32
C THR A 101 7.33 1.75 -26.78
N VAL A 102 8.22 0.82 -26.48
CA VAL A 102 9.60 1.04 -26.02
C VAL A 102 10.58 0.42 -27.00
N LYS A 103 11.81 0.91 -26.96
CA LYS A 103 12.92 0.37 -27.74
C LYS A 103 13.95 -0.21 -26.80
N VAL A 104 14.35 -1.45 -27.05
CA VAL A 104 15.26 -2.22 -26.22
C VAL A 104 16.55 -2.45 -26.99
N LEU A 105 17.66 -1.89 -26.53
CA LEU A 105 18.98 -2.21 -27.05
C LEU A 105 19.45 -3.50 -26.38
N TRP A 106 19.56 -4.57 -27.15
CA TRP A 106 19.95 -5.87 -26.63
C TRP A 106 21.48 -6.05 -26.65
N HIS A 107 21.97 -7.13 -26.04
CA HIS A 107 23.42 -7.37 -25.87
C HIS A 107 24.17 -7.60 -27.19
N ASP A 108 23.44 -7.87 -28.28
CA ASP A 108 23.95 -8.00 -29.64
C ASP A 108 24.17 -6.63 -30.32
N GLY A 109 23.79 -5.52 -29.66
CA GLY A 109 23.86 -4.18 -30.20
C GLY A 109 22.71 -3.82 -31.14
N VAL A 110 21.68 -4.67 -31.23
CA VAL A 110 20.51 -4.44 -32.07
C VAL A 110 19.39 -3.82 -31.22
N GLU A 111 18.72 -2.82 -31.80
CA GLU A 111 17.57 -2.17 -31.18
C GLU A 111 16.27 -2.87 -31.61
N TYR A 112 15.56 -3.44 -30.65
CA TYR A 112 14.30 -4.13 -30.85
C TYR A 112 13.13 -3.26 -30.38
N THR A 113 12.04 -3.28 -31.14
CA THR A 113 10.80 -2.61 -30.72
C THR A 113 9.98 -3.57 -29.87
N ALA A 114 9.53 -3.09 -28.71
CA ALA A 114 8.72 -3.85 -27.77
C ALA A 114 7.62 -2.98 -27.17
N THR A 115 6.65 -3.63 -26.52
CA THR A 115 5.58 -3.01 -25.75
C THR A 115 5.88 -3.21 -24.27
N PHE A 116 5.82 -2.13 -23.49
CA PHE A 116 6.04 -2.18 -22.06
C PHE A 116 4.84 -2.77 -21.33
N GLU A 117 5.01 -3.90 -20.66
CA GLU A 117 3.95 -4.62 -19.94
C GLU A 117 3.93 -4.30 -18.43
N GLY A 118 5.00 -3.68 -17.92
CA GLY A 118 5.10 -3.27 -16.51
C GLY A 118 6.49 -3.51 -15.93
N THR A 119 6.63 -3.29 -14.63
CA THR A 119 7.83 -3.63 -13.86
C THR A 119 7.73 -5.04 -13.28
N ALA A 120 8.88 -5.62 -12.94
CA ALA A 120 8.97 -6.83 -12.16
C ALA A 120 8.31 -6.63 -10.79
N ILE A 121 7.80 -7.73 -10.24
CA ILE A 121 7.19 -7.73 -8.92
C ILE A 121 8.29 -7.34 -7.91
N GLU A 122 8.12 -6.22 -7.23
CA GLU A 122 9.06 -5.79 -6.20
C GLU A 122 9.05 -6.80 -5.04
N GLU A 123 10.18 -7.45 -4.78
CA GLU A 123 10.37 -8.26 -3.58
C GLU A 123 11.25 -7.53 -2.56
N TRP A 124 10.86 -7.65 -1.31
CA TRP A 124 11.49 -7.00 -0.18
C TRP A 124 11.93 -8.02 0.86
N GLU A 125 13.15 -7.87 1.36
CA GLU A 125 13.62 -8.59 2.55
C GLU A 125 13.04 -7.87 3.75
N VAL A 126 12.27 -8.58 4.55
CA VAL A 126 11.63 -8.05 5.75
C VAL A 126 12.20 -8.74 6.99
N LYS A 127 12.28 -8.01 8.09
CA LYS A 127 12.73 -8.51 9.39
C LYS A 127 11.59 -8.44 10.39
N TYR A 128 11.24 -9.58 10.97
CA TYR A 128 10.29 -9.66 12.07
C TYR A 128 10.95 -9.28 13.40
N LYS A 129 10.13 -9.06 14.43
CA LYS A 129 10.61 -8.80 15.80
C LYS A 129 11.55 -9.88 16.31
N ASP A 130 11.27 -11.14 15.95
CA ASP A 130 12.05 -12.32 16.36
C ASP A 130 13.36 -12.48 15.57
N LYS A 131 13.83 -11.40 14.90
CA LYS A 131 15.01 -11.35 14.03
C LYS A 131 14.97 -12.28 12.81
N LYS A 132 13.92 -13.08 12.63
CA LYS A 132 13.67 -13.85 11.42
C LYS A 132 13.56 -12.91 10.21
N LYS A 133 14.20 -13.30 9.11
CA LYS A 133 14.10 -12.62 7.83
C LYS A 133 13.29 -13.45 6.84
N GLU A 134 12.56 -12.79 5.97
CA GLU A 134 11.71 -13.40 4.95
C GLU A 134 11.67 -12.48 3.73
N THR A 135 11.65 -13.04 2.53
CA THR A 135 11.48 -12.30 1.28
C THR A 135 10.00 -12.33 0.91
N LEU A 136 9.42 -11.16 0.66
CA LEU A 136 8.00 -11.03 0.37
C LEU A 136 7.78 -10.13 -0.84
N SER A 137 6.79 -10.48 -1.67
CA SER A 137 6.35 -9.64 -2.78
C SER A 137 5.53 -8.45 -2.27
N ARG A 138 5.46 -7.39 -3.08
CA ARG A 138 4.74 -6.16 -2.76
C ARG A 138 3.26 -6.38 -2.35
N ASP A 139 2.63 -7.44 -2.84
CA ASP A 139 1.22 -7.77 -2.57
C ASP A 139 1.00 -8.45 -1.20
N GLN A 140 2.08 -8.97 -0.59
CA GLN A 140 2.02 -9.72 0.66
C GLN A 140 2.13 -8.82 1.90
N PHE A 141 2.45 -7.54 1.73
CA PHE A 141 2.62 -6.63 2.85
C PHE A 141 2.19 -5.21 2.52
N PHE A 142 2.01 -4.42 3.58
CA PHE A 142 1.53 -3.07 3.45
C PHE A 142 2.25 -2.08 4.35
N VAL A 143 2.31 -0.82 3.93
CA VAL A 143 2.98 0.27 4.65
C VAL A 143 2.07 0.85 5.72
N ARG A 144 2.55 0.90 6.97
CA ARG A 144 1.81 1.53 8.07
C ARG A 144 2.14 3.03 8.14
N LYS A 145 1.26 3.89 7.62
CA LYS A 145 1.40 5.34 7.84
C LYS A 145 1.16 5.67 9.33
N PRO A 146 2.02 6.48 9.99
CA PRO A 146 1.72 6.98 11.32
C PRO A 146 0.58 7.99 11.21
N ILE A 147 -0.63 7.58 11.56
CA ILE A 147 -1.77 8.51 11.68
C ILE A 147 -1.47 9.42 12.87
N LYS A 148 -1.12 10.68 12.60
CA LYS A 148 -1.05 11.73 13.63
C LYS A 148 -2.48 12.13 14.00
N PHE A 149 -3.10 11.43 14.95
CA PHE A 149 -4.41 11.83 15.46
C PHE A 149 -4.24 13.12 16.28
N LYS A 150 -4.60 14.26 15.72
CA LYS A 150 -4.75 15.49 16.50
C LYS A 150 -6.01 15.33 17.34
N ARG A 151 -5.86 15.05 18.64
CA ARG A 151 -6.96 15.22 19.61
C ARG A 151 -7.37 16.69 19.59
N LYS A 152 -8.45 17.02 18.88
CA LYS A 152 -9.16 18.27 19.14
C LYS A 152 -9.80 18.09 20.51
N LYS A 153 -9.37 18.89 21.50
CA LYS A 153 -10.11 19.00 22.75
C LYS A 153 -11.47 19.58 22.37
N TYR A 154 -12.52 18.76 22.47
CA TYR A 154 -13.88 19.25 22.36
C TYR A 154 -14.11 20.20 23.53
N ARG A 155 -14.36 21.48 23.24
CA ARG A 155 -14.86 22.44 24.21
C ARG A 155 -16.33 22.63 23.85
N PRO A 156 -17.27 22.08 24.62
CA PRO A 156 -18.68 22.32 24.37
C PRO A 156 -18.98 23.81 24.53
N GLU A 157 -19.80 24.36 23.64
CA GLU A 157 -20.32 25.71 23.79
C GLU A 157 -21.31 25.75 24.98
N PRO A 158 -21.47 26.88 25.67
CA PRO A 158 -22.27 26.96 26.92
C PRO A 158 -23.74 26.53 26.79
N TRP A 159 -24.28 26.42 25.58
CA TRP A 159 -25.65 26.04 25.27
C TRP A 159 -25.81 24.57 24.82
N GLU A 160 -24.72 23.80 24.72
CA GLU A 160 -24.81 22.38 24.43
C GLU A 160 -25.21 21.60 25.68
N ILE A 161 -26.39 20.99 25.65
CA ILE A 161 -26.91 20.17 26.74
C ILE A 161 -26.04 18.91 26.83
N PRO A 162 -25.45 18.58 28.00
CA PRO A 162 -24.72 17.33 28.17
C PRO A 162 -25.67 16.16 27.96
N VAL A 163 -25.42 15.35 26.93
CA VAL A 163 -26.03 14.02 26.81
C VAL A 163 -25.48 13.16 27.94
N CYS A 164 -26.23 13.10 29.04
CA CYS A 164 -26.06 12.09 30.06
C CYS A 164 -26.36 10.72 29.45
N PHE A 165 -25.33 10.03 28.93
CA PHE A 165 -25.37 8.56 28.87
C PHE A 165 -25.14 8.05 30.30
N GLY A 166 -26.20 8.15 31.11
CA GLY A 166 -26.32 7.44 32.36
C GLY A 166 -26.85 6.05 32.06
N LEU A 167 -25.99 5.05 32.17
CA LEU A 167 -26.35 3.76 32.76
C LEU A 167 -25.15 3.37 33.61
N ASP A 168 -25.18 3.86 34.84
CA ASP A 168 -24.30 3.43 35.91
C ASP A 168 -24.45 1.92 36.11
N SER A 169 -23.29 1.28 36.15
CA SER A 169 -23.10 0.02 36.84
C SER A 169 -23.16 0.30 38.34
N SER A 170 -24.15 -0.24 39.05
CA SER A 170 -24.00 -0.85 40.38
C SER A 170 -25.36 -1.13 41.01
N SER A 171 -25.63 -2.41 41.26
CA SER A 171 -26.48 -2.83 42.37
C SER A 171 -25.61 -3.76 43.22
N ASP A 172 -25.17 -3.25 44.37
CA ASP A 172 -24.47 -4.00 45.40
C ASP A 172 -25.30 -5.17 45.93
N SER A 173 -24.58 -6.17 46.43
CA SER A 173 -25.07 -7.32 47.20
C SER A 173 -26.02 -6.94 48.35
N ILE A 174 -26.96 -7.84 48.69
CA ILE A 174 -27.29 -8.27 50.07
C ILE A 174 -28.23 -9.51 50.00
N TYR A 175 -27.86 -10.53 50.78
CA TYR A 175 -28.44 -11.88 51.02
C TYR A 175 -28.34 -12.95 49.92
#